data_AF-A0AAW0RV96-F1
#
_entry.id   AF-A0AAW0RV96-F1
#
_cell.length_a   1.000
_cell.length_b   1.000
_cell.length_c   1.000
_cell.angle_alpha   90.00
_cell.angle_beta   90.00
_cell.angle_gamma   90.00
#
_symmetry.space_group_name_H-M   'P 1'
#
loop_
_entity.id
_entity.type
_entity.pdbx_description
1 polymer ?
#
loop_
_entity_poly.entity_id
_entity_poly.type
_entity_poly.pdbx_seq_one_letter_code
_entity_poly.pdbx_strand_id
1 'polypeptide(L)'
;MKVSTILAYLALGTSAASALPTEEAVADVEARANLPGLNAQQTKYANAIIAQAKKDGVGAHGCQAGIATAMVESSIIMYANNGVPESLKYPHDRVGSDHDSIGLFQQRASIYKNIKCDMEAACSAGQFFTEMKKIKGWQTMAVGTLCQKVQRSAYPDRYAKQVGLATNVCKAGGLSAKTGSCHMVRALTSPVANLFDPTSSSAMLRRTALKHLESRIQPRSVNHHTFRVFNNSTQPRRIFPNHRSSTQPRESVAAQPLNMSIPAYHESLPYIDDEPSASALASARELISAELAASAPPSPPPSIPSSFSPLMTTELERVASQTPLAPLDLARYEAPEPLPASASAAAQRLPLERALVSASYLAARNQNLTLLDRAGRNAWLLGNYHVEAELRSLEAELAATRREMDLVNAARAARQNDVKAEMQGLEETWRTRVGKVLETEVAVEELRQQIRDELRKQNRPQE
;
A
#
# COMPACT_ATOMS: atom_id res chain seq x y z
N MET A 1 10.43 -37.98 -77.18
CA MET A 1 11.89 -37.80 -77.00
C MET A 1 12.18 -37.90 -75.51
N LYS A 2 12.84 -38.99 -75.09
CA LYS A 2 14.16 -39.00 -74.42
C LYS A 2 14.13 -38.20 -73.10
N VAL A 3 13.90 -38.85 -71.95
CA VAL A 3 14.88 -39.62 -71.14
C VAL A 3 16.00 -38.72 -70.61
N SER A 4 16.13 -38.64 -69.27
CA SER A 4 17.37 -38.66 -68.47
C SER A 4 17.23 -37.82 -67.17
N THR A 5 17.07 -38.44 -65.99
CA THR A 5 18.12 -38.89 -65.02
C THR A 5 18.74 -37.73 -64.22
N ILE A 6 18.95 -37.76 -62.89
CA ILE A 6 19.35 -38.84 -61.96
C ILE A 6 19.01 -38.46 -60.50
N LEU A 7 18.83 -39.51 -59.67
CA LEU A 7 18.74 -39.55 -58.21
C LEU A 7 19.92 -38.90 -57.45
N ALA A 8 19.66 -38.42 -56.23
CA ALA A 8 20.59 -38.58 -55.11
C ALA A 8 19.83 -38.98 -53.83
N TYR A 9 20.39 -39.97 -53.15
CA TYR A 9 19.92 -40.72 -51.99
C TYR A 9 20.52 -40.16 -50.68
N LEU A 10 19.96 -40.59 -49.53
CA LEU A 10 20.46 -40.48 -48.14
C LEU A 10 20.41 -39.06 -47.49
N ALA A 11 20.05 -38.87 -46.21
CA ALA A 11 20.12 -39.76 -45.06
C ALA A 11 19.01 -39.46 -44.02
N LEU A 12 18.62 -40.50 -43.27
CA LEU A 12 17.91 -40.36 -42.00
C LEU A 12 18.79 -39.60 -40.99
N GLY A 13 18.20 -38.62 -40.33
CA GLY A 13 18.75 -37.95 -39.15
C GLY A 13 17.61 -37.57 -38.22
N THR A 14 17.12 -38.52 -37.43
CA THR A 14 16.28 -38.24 -36.26
C THR A 14 17.16 -37.63 -35.17
N SER A 15 17.13 -36.31 -35.02
CA SER A 15 17.57 -35.66 -33.79
C SER A 15 16.34 -35.30 -32.98
N ALA A 16 15.98 -36.19 -32.05
CA ALA A 16 15.13 -35.83 -30.93
C ALA A 16 15.91 -34.84 -30.06
N ALA A 17 15.68 -33.55 -30.29
CA ALA A 17 16.06 -32.52 -29.32
C ALA A 17 14.99 -32.53 -28.22
N SER A 18 15.24 -33.32 -27.16
CA SER A 18 14.57 -33.14 -25.88
C SER A 18 14.93 -31.76 -25.35
N ALA A 19 14.13 -30.75 -25.72
CA ALA A 19 14.17 -29.44 -25.09
C ALA A 19 13.68 -29.62 -23.65
N LEU A 20 14.63 -29.66 -22.72
CA LEU A 20 14.37 -29.45 -21.29
C LEU A 20 13.63 -28.10 -21.14
N PRO A 21 12.52 -28.04 -20.39
CA PRO A 21 11.79 -26.80 -20.24
C PRO A 21 12.67 -25.79 -19.49
N THR A 22 12.83 -24.62 -20.09
CA THR A 22 13.44 -23.44 -19.48
C THR A 22 12.61 -22.99 -18.28
N GLU A 23 13.27 -22.48 -17.24
CA GLU A 23 12.67 -22.01 -15.98
C GLU A 23 11.57 -20.95 -16.15
N GLU A 24 11.52 -20.23 -17.28
CA GLU A 24 10.43 -19.30 -17.60
C GLU A 24 9.07 -19.98 -17.87
N ALA A 25 9.07 -21.25 -18.31
CA ALA A 25 7.84 -21.97 -18.59
C ALA A 25 7.13 -22.48 -17.32
N VAL A 26 7.84 -22.59 -16.19
CA VAL A 26 7.27 -23.10 -14.93
C VAL A 26 6.48 -22.01 -14.20
N ALA A 27 6.94 -20.75 -14.29
CA ALA A 27 6.23 -19.59 -13.75
C ALA A 27 4.92 -19.29 -14.50
N ASP A 28 4.86 -19.51 -15.82
CA ASP A 28 3.64 -19.29 -16.63
C ASP A 28 2.59 -20.41 -16.46
N VAL A 29 2.98 -21.59 -15.98
CA VAL A 29 2.03 -22.69 -15.69
C VAL A 29 1.35 -22.51 -14.33
N GLU A 30 2.07 -22.07 -13.29
CA GLU A 30 1.47 -21.74 -11.98
C GLU A 30 0.66 -20.44 -12.00
N ALA A 31 1.07 -19.44 -12.80
CA ALA A 31 0.30 -18.21 -12.98
C ALA A 31 -1.02 -18.43 -13.75
N ARG A 32 -1.12 -19.47 -14.58
CA ARG A 32 -2.37 -19.85 -15.27
C ARG A 32 -3.33 -20.67 -14.40
N ALA A 33 -2.86 -21.28 -13.32
CA ALA A 33 -3.70 -22.06 -12.41
C ALA A 33 -4.40 -21.19 -11.35
N ASN A 34 -3.81 -20.05 -11.00
CA ASN A 34 -4.29 -19.18 -9.94
C ASN A 34 -5.21 -18.06 -10.45
N LEU A 35 -6.22 -17.70 -9.66
CA LEU A 35 -7.06 -16.54 -9.94
C LEU A 35 -6.23 -15.24 -9.79
N PRO A 36 -6.49 -14.19 -10.57
CA PRO A 36 -5.67 -12.98 -10.57
C PRO A 36 -5.52 -12.37 -9.17
N GLY A 37 -4.26 -12.25 -8.71
CA GLY A 37 -3.93 -11.66 -7.41
C GLY A 37 -4.16 -12.56 -6.20
N LEU A 38 -4.41 -13.87 -6.39
CA LEU A 38 -4.59 -14.85 -5.33
C LEU A 38 -3.55 -15.98 -5.44
N ASN A 39 -3.15 -16.59 -4.31
CA ASN A 39 -2.33 -17.80 -4.32
C ASN A 39 -3.18 -19.08 -4.56
N ALA A 40 -2.57 -20.25 -4.63
CA ALA A 40 -3.27 -21.52 -4.93
C ALA A 40 -4.38 -21.89 -3.93
N GLN A 41 -4.12 -21.69 -2.64
CA GLN A 41 -5.08 -21.98 -1.58
C GLN A 41 -6.26 -21.01 -1.60
N GLN A 42 -5.99 -19.71 -1.72
CA GLN A 42 -7.01 -18.68 -1.87
C GLN A 42 -7.82 -18.91 -3.16
N THR A 43 -7.17 -19.32 -4.25
CA THR A 43 -7.81 -19.66 -5.52
C THR A 43 -8.81 -20.81 -5.34
N LYS A 44 -8.45 -21.87 -4.60
CA LYS A 44 -9.35 -22.99 -4.30
C LYS A 44 -10.64 -22.51 -3.61
N TYR A 45 -10.51 -21.69 -2.57
CA TYR A 45 -11.66 -21.15 -1.84
C TYR A 45 -12.45 -20.12 -2.63
N ALA A 46 -11.77 -19.23 -3.36
CA ALA A 46 -12.42 -18.27 -4.25
C ALA A 46 -13.23 -18.98 -5.35
N ASN A 47 -12.72 -20.06 -5.92
CA ASN A 47 -13.46 -20.90 -6.87
C ASN A 47 -14.72 -21.52 -6.25
N ALA A 48 -14.66 -21.96 -4.99
CA ALA A 48 -15.84 -22.45 -4.27
C ALA A 48 -16.89 -21.35 -4.07
N ILE A 49 -16.47 -20.12 -3.70
CA ILE A 49 -17.34 -18.95 -3.59
C ILE A 49 -17.98 -18.61 -4.94
N ILE A 50 -17.20 -18.61 -6.03
CA ILE A 50 -17.67 -18.33 -7.40
C ILE A 50 -18.67 -19.40 -7.86
N ALA A 51 -18.38 -20.68 -7.60
CA ALA A 51 -19.29 -21.78 -7.92
C ALA A 51 -20.61 -21.65 -7.17
N GLN A 52 -20.56 -21.30 -5.89
CA GLN A 52 -21.76 -21.03 -5.10
C GLN A 52 -22.52 -19.79 -5.61
N ALA A 53 -21.83 -18.72 -5.99
CA ALA A 53 -22.46 -17.52 -6.55
C ALA A 53 -23.20 -17.81 -7.87
N LYS A 54 -22.66 -18.71 -8.70
CA LYS A 54 -23.33 -19.22 -9.90
C LYS A 54 -24.58 -20.02 -9.54
N LYS A 55 -24.45 -20.95 -8.58
CA LYS A 55 -25.56 -21.80 -8.10
C LYS A 55 -26.72 -20.96 -7.54
N ASP A 56 -26.41 -19.90 -6.79
CA ASP A 56 -27.40 -19.04 -6.14
C ASP A 56 -27.93 -17.93 -7.05
N GLY A 57 -27.42 -17.81 -8.28
CA GLY A 57 -27.90 -16.85 -9.28
C GLY A 57 -27.68 -15.39 -8.90
N VAL A 58 -26.68 -15.08 -8.06
CA VAL A 58 -26.44 -13.70 -7.58
C VAL A 58 -25.69 -12.81 -8.58
N GLY A 59 -25.22 -13.40 -9.69
CA GLY A 59 -24.53 -12.71 -10.77
C GLY A 59 -23.14 -12.18 -10.37
N ALA A 60 -22.54 -11.38 -11.26
CA ALA A 60 -21.22 -10.80 -11.03
C ALA A 60 -21.19 -9.88 -9.79
N HIS A 61 -22.28 -9.16 -9.54
CA HIS A 61 -22.38 -8.24 -8.42
C HIS A 61 -22.33 -8.96 -7.06
N GLY A 62 -23.10 -10.04 -6.90
CA GLY A 62 -23.05 -10.85 -5.69
C GLY A 62 -21.72 -11.58 -5.51
N CYS A 63 -21.13 -12.09 -6.60
CA CYS A 63 -19.79 -12.68 -6.56
C CYS A 63 -18.75 -11.67 -6.05
N GLN A 64 -18.77 -10.44 -6.58
CA GLN A 64 -17.86 -9.37 -6.13
C GLN A 64 -18.02 -9.11 -4.64
N ALA A 65 -19.27 -9.07 -4.14
CA ALA A 65 -19.53 -8.89 -2.71
C ALA A 65 -18.96 -10.05 -1.87
N GLY A 66 -19.18 -11.30 -2.31
CA GLY A 66 -18.66 -12.49 -1.60
C GLY A 66 -17.13 -12.52 -1.53
N ILE A 67 -16.45 -12.31 -2.66
CA ILE A 67 -14.99 -12.28 -2.71
C ILE A 67 -14.42 -11.09 -1.93
N ALA A 68 -14.99 -9.89 -2.09
CA ALA A 68 -14.54 -8.72 -1.35
C ALA A 68 -14.71 -8.89 0.17
N THR A 69 -15.82 -9.51 0.61
CA THR A 69 -16.02 -9.82 2.03
C THR A 69 -15.01 -10.85 2.51
N ALA A 70 -14.87 -12.01 1.85
CA ALA A 70 -13.90 -13.03 2.29
C ALA A 70 -12.45 -12.51 2.32
N MET A 71 -12.09 -11.59 1.42
CA MET A 71 -10.80 -10.89 1.46
C MET A 71 -10.63 -10.01 2.70
N VAL A 72 -11.65 -9.25 3.08
CA VAL A 72 -11.59 -8.36 4.26
C VAL A 72 -11.66 -9.14 5.57
N GLU A 73 -12.50 -10.17 5.64
CA GLU A 73 -12.73 -10.93 6.87
C GLU A 73 -11.58 -11.87 7.20
N SER A 74 -11.01 -12.57 6.20
CA SER A 74 -9.99 -13.58 6.48
C SER A 74 -8.85 -13.64 5.47
N SER A 75 -8.77 -12.71 4.51
CA SER A 75 -7.89 -12.83 3.34
C SER A 75 -8.11 -14.14 2.56
N ILE A 76 -9.35 -14.64 2.54
CA ILE A 76 -9.76 -15.94 1.96
C ILE A 76 -8.93 -17.10 2.56
N ILE A 77 -8.86 -17.13 3.89
CA ILE A 77 -8.26 -18.20 4.68
C ILE A 77 -9.34 -18.82 5.58
N MET A 78 -9.36 -20.15 5.67
CA MET A 78 -10.31 -20.88 6.51
C MET A 78 -9.82 -20.92 7.96
N TYR A 79 -10.47 -20.15 8.84
CA TYR A 79 -10.16 -20.11 10.27
C TYR A 79 -11.08 -21.05 11.06
N ALA A 80 -10.49 -21.95 11.83
CA ALA A 80 -11.15 -22.55 12.99
C ALA A 80 -10.97 -21.65 14.23
N ASN A 81 -11.68 -21.90 15.32
CA ASN A 81 -11.62 -21.10 16.53
C ASN A 81 -11.49 -21.95 17.79
N ASN A 82 -10.53 -21.62 18.66
CA ASN A 82 -10.31 -22.32 19.94
C ASN A 82 -11.53 -22.22 20.89
N GLY A 83 -12.27 -21.12 20.82
CA GLY A 83 -13.53 -20.93 21.56
C GLY A 83 -14.70 -21.75 21.01
N VAL A 84 -14.54 -22.39 19.85
CA VAL A 84 -15.55 -23.25 19.21
C VAL A 84 -14.91 -24.62 18.89
N PRO A 85 -14.78 -25.52 19.88
CA PRO A 85 -14.03 -26.78 19.72
C PRO A 85 -14.53 -27.68 18.59
N GLU A 86 -15.81 -27.57 18.22
CA GLU A 86 -16.37 -28.31 17.08
C GLU A 86 -15.74 -27.88 15.75
N SER A 87 -15.37 -26.60 15.60
CA SER A 87 -14.76 -26.07 14.37
C SER A 87 -13.39 -26.70 14.08
N LEU A 88 -12.64 -27.08 15.12
CA LEU A 88 -11.32 -27.72 15.03
C LEU A 88 -11.36 -29.11 14.38
N LYS A 89 -12.55 -29.73 14.31
CA LYS A 89 -12.75 -31.05 13.69
C LYS A 89 -12.84 -31.00 12.16
N TYR A 90 -12.97 -29.81 11.57
CA TYR A 90 -13.08 -29.62 10.13
C TYR A 90 -11.74 -29.14 9.54
N PRO A 91 -11.47 -29.41 8.25
CA PRO A 91 -10.26 -28.90 7.60
C PRO A 91 -10.19 -27.37 7.67
N HIS A 92 -9.07 -26.85 8.15
CA HIS A 92 -8.84 -25.43 8.32
C HIS A 92 -7.36 -25.11 8.09
N ASP A 93 -7.08 -23.84 7.80
CA ASP A 93 -5.73 -23.39 7.49
C ASP A 93 -5.07 -22.71 8.70
N ARG A 94 -5.90 -22.09 9.56
CA ARG A 94 -5.46 -21.35 10.75
C ARG A 94 -6.46 -21.50 11.88
N VAL A 95 -6.00 -21.22 13.09
CA VAL A 95 -6.83 -21.21 14.30
C VAL A 95 -6.80 -19.80 14.89
N GLY A 96 -7.98 -19.23 15.13
CA GLY A 96 -8.18 -17.96 15.79
C GLY A 96 -8.73 -18.15 17.22
N SER A 97 -8.80 -17.04 17.94
CA SER A 97 -9.38 -16.95 19.29
C SER A 97 -10.31 -15.75 19.46
N ASP A 98 -10.60 -15.02 18.38
CA ASP A 98 -11.47 -13.85 18.44
C ASP A 98 -12.94 -14.29 18.58
N HIS A 99 -13.51 -14.03 19.75
CA HIS A 99 -14.85 -14.43 20.17
C HIS A 99 -15.18 -15.89 19.79
N ASP A 100 -16.08 -16.06 18.81
CA ASP A 100 -16.58 -17.33 18.31
C ASP A 100 -16.71 -17.31 16.77
N SER A 101 -15.93 -16.46 16.11
CA SER A 101 -15.93 -16.31 14.64
C SER A 101 -15.14 -17.44 13.97
N ILE A 102 -15.72 -18.03 12.93
CA ILE A 102 -15.12 -19.13 12.16
C ILE A 102 -15.34 -18.94 10.65
N GLY A 103 -14.57 -19.66 9.84
CA GLY A 103 -14.74 -19.73 8.40
C GLY A 103 -14.17 -18.55 7.60
N LEU A 104 -14.42 -18.56 6.28
CA LEU A 104 -13.93 -17.53 5.34
C LEU A 104 -14.56 -16.15 5.57
N PHE A 105 -15.78 -16.13 6.08
CA PHE A 105 -16.57 -14.91 6.27
C PHE A 105 -16.59 -14.45 7.75
N GLN A 106 -15.76 -15.07 8.60
CA GLN A 106 -15.69 -14.82 10.05
C GLN A 106 -17.08 -14.81 10.70
N GLN A 107 -17.88 -15.83 10.38
CA GLN A 107 -19.23 -15.97 10.89
C GLN A 107 -19.19 -16.43 12.35
N ARG A 108 -19.90 -15.71 13.22
CA ARG A 108 -19.97 -16.06 14.65
C ARG A 108 -20.84 -17.30 14.87
N ALA A 109 -20.29 -18.34 15.47
CA ALA A 109 -21.00 -19.60 15.77
C ALA A 109 -22.22 -19.43 16.69
N SER A 110 -22.27 -18.35 17.48
CA SER A 110 -23.43 -17.94 18.27
C SER A 110 -24.63 -17.54 17.41
N ILE A 111 -24.40 -16.99 16.21
CA ILE A 111 -25.43 -16.55 15.26
C ILE A 111 -25.68 -17.64 14.21
N TYR A 112 -24.62 -18.17 13.62
CA TYR A 112 -24.67 -19.23 12.61
C TYR A 112 -24.47 -20.58 13.30
N LYS A 113 -25.57 -21.31 13.53
CA LYS A 113 -25.56 -22.57 14.30
C LYS A 113 -24.98 -23.77 13.54
N ASN A 114 -24.70 -23.61 12.24
CA ASN A 114 -24.21 -24.70 11.40
C ASN A 114 -22.70 -24.59 11.20
N ILE A 115 -21.95 -24.99 12.23
CA ILE A 115 -20.48 -24.92 12.27
C ILE A 115 -19.85 -25.66 11.08
N LYS A 116 -20.42 -26.80 10.68
CA LYS A 116 -19.97 -27.53 9.49
C LYS A 116 -20.04 -26.68 8.22
N CYS A 117 -21.15 -25.97 8.03
CA CYS A 117 -21.36 -25.11 6.88
C CYS A 117 -20.44 -23.87 6.92
N ASP A 118 -20.22 -23.30 8.10
CA ASP A 118 -19.33 -22.15 8.30
C ASP A 118 -17.86 -22.51 7.98
N MET A 119 -17.45 -23.75 8.29
CA MET A 119 -16.13 -24.31 7.96
C MET A 119 -16.00 -24.83 6.51
N GLU A 120 -17.02 -24.65 5.68
CA GLU A 120 -17.02 -25.07 4.27
C GLU A 120 -17.19 -23.86 3.34
N ALA A 121 -16.24 -23.66 2.43
CA ALA A 121 -16.17 -22.43 1.63
C ALA A 121 -17.41 -22.14 0.77
N ALA A 122 -17.99 -23.16 0.13
CA ALA A 122 -19.21 -22.99 -0.66
C ALA A 122 -20.44 -22.78 0.23
N CYS A 123 -20.55 -23.54 1.32
CA CYS A 123 -21.70 -23.47 2.21
C CYS A 123 -21.77 -22.13 2.97
N SER A 124 -20.64 -21.69 3.55
CA SER A 124 -20.49 -20.37 4.19
C SER A 124 -20.82 -19.22 3.23
N ALA A 125 -20.34 -19.28 1.97
CA ALA A 125 -20.70 -18.32 0.94
C ALA A 125 -22.21 -18.28 0.65
N GLY A 126 -22.87 -19.44 0.63
CA GLY A 126 -24.33 -19.52 0.44
C GLY A 126 -25.12 -18.86 1.57
N GLN A 127 -24.65 -18.99 2.81
CA GLN A 127 -25.24 -18.29 3.96
C GLN A 127 -25.07 -16.77 3.81
N PHE A 128 -23.88 -16.30 3.44
CA PHE A 128 -23.62 -14.89 3.15
C PHE A 128 -24.54 -14.36 2.04
N PHE A 129 -24.68 -15.08 0.92
CA PHE A 129 -25.57 -14.67 -0.18
C PHE A 129 -27.05 -14.67 0.23
N THR A 130 -27.45 -15.55 1.14
CA THR A 130 -28.80 -15.58 1.69
C THR A 130 -29.11 -14.31 2.48
N GLU A 131 -28.19 -13.87 3.35
CA GLU A 131 -28.34 -12.60 4.07
C GLU A 131 -28.27 -11.39 3.14
N MET A 132 -27.37 -11.42 2.15
CA MET A 132 -27.24 -10.38 1.13
C MET A 132 -28.55 -10.15 0.37
N LYS A 133 -29.24 -11.23 -0.04
CA LYS A 133 -30.52 -11.15 -0.76
C LYS A 133 -31.65 -10.50 0.03
N LYS A 134 -31.58 -10.49 1.37
CA LYS A 134 -32.58 -9.83 2.23
C LYS A 134 -32.47 -8.29 2.18
N ILE A 135 -31.35 -7.75 1.70
CA ILE A 135 -31.13 -6.30 1.63
C ILE A 135 -31.85 -5.74 0.40
N LYS A 136 -32.81 -4.84 0.61
CA LYS A 136 -33.51 -4.16 -0.49
C LYS A 136 -32.53 -3.36 -1.36
N GLY A 137 -32.57 -3.59 -2.67
CA GLY A 137 -31.72 -2.91 -3.65
C GLY A 137 -30.27 -3.40 -3.69
N TRP A 138 -29.99 -4.60 -3.19
CA TRP A 138 -28.64 -5.16 -3.17
C TRP A 138 -28.01 -5.24 -4.57
N GLN A 139 -28.81 -5.46 -5.63
CA GLN A 139 -28.32 -5.63 -7.00
C GLN A 139 -27.69 -4.37 -7.59
N THR A 140 -28.05 -3.19 -7.09
CA THR A 140 -27.62 -1.88 -7.62
C THR A 140 -26.83 -1.08 -6.59
N MET A 141 -26.61 -1.64 -5.40
CA MET A 141 -25.87 -0.99 -4.33
C MET A 141 -24.37 -1.01 -4.64
N ALA A 142 -23.59 -0.05 -4.17
CA ALA A 142 -22.13 -0.16 -4.29
C ALA A 142 -21.65 -1.40 -3.51
N VAL A 143 -20.79 -2.23 -4.11
CA VAL A 143 -20.35 -3.52 -3.54
C VAL A 143 -19.80 -3.34 -2.12
N GLY A 144 -18.94 -2.35 -1.90
CA GLY A 144 -18.40 -2.08 -0.56
C GLY A 144 -19.49 -1.76 0.47
N THR A 145 -20.50 -0.98 0.10
CA THR A 145 -21.66 -0.68 0.95
C THR A 145 -22.52 -1.92 1.19
N LEU A 146 -22.65 -2.79 0.20
CA LEU A 146 -23.40 -4.04 0.33
C LEU A 146 -22.72 -4.98 1.34
N CYS A 147 -21.41 -5.22 1.19
CA CYS A 147 -20.61 -6.00 2.14
C CYS A 147 -20.74 -5.46 3.57
N GLN A 148 -20.63 -4.14 3.72
CA GLN A 148 -20.79 -3.45 5.00
C GLN A 148 -22.14 -3.75 5.65
N LYS A 149 -23.22 -3.73 4.88
CA LYS A 149 -24.58 -3.98 5.38
C LYS A 149 -24.81 -5.43 5.77
N VAL A 150 -24.24 -6.38 5.04
CA VAL A 150 -24.35 -7.80 5.37
C VAL A 150 -23.60 -8.10 6.68
N GLN A 151 -22.36 -7.63 6.79
CA GLN A 151 -21.51 -7.90 7.96
C GLN A 151 -21.78 -6.97 9.15
N ARG A 152 -22.55 -5.90 8.96
CA ARG A 152 -22.79 -4.84 9.97
C ARG A 152 -21.50 -4.29 10.58
N SER A 153 -20.46 -4.16 9.76
CA SER A 153 -19.17 -3.62 10.19
C SER A 153 -19.29 -2.13 10.55
N ALA A 154 -18.30 -1.57 11.24
CA ALA A 154 -18.20 -0.14 11.55
C ALA A 154 -17.32 0.66 10.55
N TYR A 155 -16.66 -0.01 9.59
CA TYR A 155 -15.66 0.60 8.69
C TYR A 155 -16.02 0.50 7.18
N PRO A 156 -16.71 1.49 6.59
CA PRO A 156 -17.22 1.41 5.22
C PRO A 156 -16.14 1.30 4.14
N ASP A 157 -14.93 1.82 4.39
CA ASP A 157 -13.88 1.92 3.36
C ASP A 157 -13.08 0.64 3.14
N ARG A 158 -13.15 -0.35 4.06
CA ARG A 158 -12.33 -1.57 3.97
C ARG A 158 -12.71 -2.44 2.77
N TYR A 159 -14.01 -2.65 2.55
CA TYR A 159 -14.50 -3.48 1.44
C TYR A 159 -14.32 -2.79 0.08
N ALA A 160 -14.42 -1.45 0.02
CA ALA A 160 -14.25 -0.69 -1.21
C ALA A 160 -12.87 -0.92 -1.86
N LYS A 161 -11.82 -1.06 -1.05
CA LYS A 161 -10.45 -1.36 -1.52
C LYS A 161 -10.34 -2.71 -2.24
N GLN A 162 -11.17 -3.68 -1.88
CA GLN A 162 -11.13 -5.04 -2.44
C GLN A 162 -12.02 -5.22 -3.68
N VAL A 163 -12.85 -4.24 -4.03
CA VAL A 163 -13.79 -4.36 -5.16
C VAL A 163 -13.08 -4.56 -6.50
N GLY A 164 -11.92 -3.91 -6.70
CA GLY A 164 -11.12 -4.07 -7.92
C GLY A 164 -10.60 -5.49 -8.10
N LEU A 165 -9.99 -6.05 -7.04
CA LEU A 165 -9.52 -7.44 -7.03
C LEU A 165 -10.69 -8.41 -7.23
N ALA A 166 -11.77 -8.25 -6.46
CA ALA A 166 -12.95 -9.09 -6.54
C ALA A 166 -13.57 -9.09 -7.96
N THR A 167 -13.52 -7.95 -8.65
CA THR A 167 -13.98 -7.84 -10.04
C THR A 167 -13.12 -8.70 -10.98
N ASN A 168 -11.79 -8.62 -10.86
CA ASN A 168 -10.88 -9.40 -11.68
C ASN A 168 -11.02 -10.91 -11.43
N VAL A 169 -11.14 -11.29 -10.15
CA VAL A 169 -11.33 -12.68 -9.71
C VAL A 169 -12.66 -13.25 -10.23
N CYS A 170 -13.78 -12.55 -10.03
CA CYS A 170 -15.09 -13.01 -10.54
C CYS A 170 -15.15 -13.06 -12.07
N LYS A 171 -14.51 -12.10 -12.75
CA LYS A 171 -14.40 -12.08 -14.21
C LYS A 171 -13.61 -13.29 -14.72
N ALA A 172 -12.45 -13.59 -14.12
CA ALA A 172 -11.67 -14.78 -14.44
C ALA A 172 -12.44 -16.07 -14.16
N GLY A 173 -13.27 -16.08 -13.10
CA GLY A 173 -14.20 -17.16 -12.78
C GLY A 173 -15.44 -17.27 -13.69
N GLY A 174 -15.56 -16.46 -14.75
CA GLY A 174 -16.65 -16.52 -15.72
C GLY A 174 -17.93 -15.77 -15.31
N LEU A 175 -17.85 -14.86 -14.34
CA LEU A 175 -18.93 -13.95 -13.95
C LEU A 175 -18.54 -12.50 -14.31
N SER A 176 -18.86 -12.06 -15.53
CA SER A 176 -18.70 -10.66 -15.94
C SER A 176 -20.02 -9.88 -15.77
N ALA A 177 -19.94 -8.62 -15.34
CA ALA A 177 -21.09 -7.72 -15.38
C ALA A 177 -21.59 -7.61 -16.82
N LYS A 178 -22.87 -7.89 -17.08
CA LYS A 178 -23.49 -7.58 -18.37
C LYS A 178 -23.51 -6.06 -18.51
N THR A 179 -22.61 -5.52 -19.32
CA THR A 179 -22.70 -4.14 -19.79
C THR A 179 -24.01 -4.03 -20.57
N GLY A 180 -24.97 -3.28 -20.02
CA GLY A 180 -26.12 -2.83 -20.79
C GLY A 180 -25.60 -2.09 -22.01
N SER A 181 -25.99 -2.55 -23.20
CA SER A 181 -25.75 -1.88 -24.47
C SER A 181 -26.34 -0.47 -24.39
N CYS A 182 -25.49 0.54 -24.23
CA CYS A 182 -25.86 1.91 -24.50
C CYS A 182 -25.73 2.10 -26.01
N HIS A 183 -26.86 2.20 -26.70
CA HIS A 183 -26.92 2.62 -28.10
C HIS A 183 -26.15 3.94 -28.25
N MET A 184 -24.98 3.90 -28.91
CA MET A 184 -24.35 5.11 -29.42
C MET A 184 -25.25 5.68 -30.51
N VAL A 185 -25.97 6.76 -30.19
CA VAL A 185 -26.48 7.67 -31.21
C VAL A 185 -25.26 8.31 -31.87
N ARG A 186 -25.03 7.89 -33.12
CA ARG A 186 -23.99 8.36 -34.03
C ARG A 186 -24.20 9.86 -34.29
N ALA A 187 -23.41 10.71 -33.62
CA ALA A 187 -23.32 12.13 -33.98
C ALA A 187 -22.52 12.25 -35.28
N LEU A 188 -23.18 12.76 -36.32
CA LEU A 188 -22.59 13.06 -37.62
C LEU A 188 -21.51 14.15 -37.46
N THR A 189 -20.29 13.80 -37.83
CA THR A 189 -19.19 14.74 -38.07
C THR A 189 -19.38 15.39 -39.43
N SER A 190 -19.34 16.72 -39.49
CA SER A 190 -18.73 17.46 -40.61
C SER A 190 -18.29 18.86 -40.17
N PRO A 191 -17.23 19.40 -40.80
CA PRO A 191 -16.37 20.44 -40.23
C PRO A 191 -16.77 21.84 -40.71
N VAL A 192 -16.52 22.86 -39.91
CA VAL A 192 -16.55 24.25 -40.41
C VAL A 192 -15.30 24.99 -39.94
N ALA A 193 -14.62 25.52 -40.95
CA ALA A 193 -13.41 26.30 -40.91
C ALA A 193 -13.58 27.67 -40.22
N ASN A 194 -12.43 28.22 -39.85
CA ASN A 194 -12.15 29.62 -39.50
C ASN A 194 -13.16 30.65 -40.04
N LEU A 195 -13.64 31.53 -39.17
CA LEU A 195 -13.72 32.96 -39.46
C LEU A 195 -13.83 33.76 -38.15
N PHE A 196 -12.83 34.60 -37.93
CA PHE A 196 -12.73 35.58 -36.87
C PHE A 196 -13.04 36.93 -37.52
N ASP A 197 -14.13 37.59 -37.11
CA ASP A 197 -14.27 39.05 -37.29
C ASP A 197 -15.24 39.60 -36.22
N PRO A 198 -14.85 40.62 -35.42
CA PRO A 198 -15.67 41.17 -34.36
C PRO A 198 -16.30 42.50 -34.82
N THR A 199 -17.61 42.55 -34.98
CA THR A 199 -18.42 43.76 -34.74
C THR A 199 -19.89 43.44 -34.98
N SER A 200 -20.73 43.64 -33.94
CA SER A 200 -22.00 44.38 -34.02
C SER A 200 -22.91 44.00 -32.86
N SER A 201 -23.34 45.04 -32.15
CA SER A 201 -24.41 45.05 -31.17
C SER A 201 -25.66 44.32 -31.64
N SER A 202 -26.24 43.48 -30.78
CA SER A 202 -27.65 43.66 -30.44
C SER A 202 -28.01 42.96 -29.14
N ALA A 203 -28.54 43.78 -28.24
CA ALA A 203 -29.15 43.39 -27.00
C ALA A 203 -30.53 42.74 -27.26
N MET A 204 -30.73 41.51 -26.80
CA MET A 204 -32.00 41.01 -26.26
C MET A 204 -31.79 39.59 -25.72
N LEU A 205 -32.51 39.25 -24.64
CA LEU A 205 -32.60 37.93 -23.98
C LEU A 205 -31.63 37.61 -22.84
N ARG A 206 -31.51 38.50 -21.84
CA ARG A 206 -31.24 38.09 -20.44
C ARG A 206 -32.01 38.95 -19.42
N ARG A 207 -33.34 38.86 -19.44
CA ARG A 207 -34.23 39.39 -18.39
C ARG A 207 -35.28 38.36 -17.97
N THR A 208 -34.82 37.22 -17.42
CA THR A 208 -35.67 36.28 -16.66
C THR A 208 -34.81 35.28 -15.88
N ALA A 209 -34.02 35.74 -14.90
CA ALA A 209 -33.41 34.85 -13.89
C ALA A 209 -32.88 35.59 -12.63
N LEU A 210 -33.36 36.80 -12.34
CA LEU A 210 -32.83 37.66 -11.26
C LEU A 210 -33.97 38.39 -10.53
N LYS A 211 -34.93 37.64 -9.99
CA LYS A 211 -35.96 38.16 -9.06
C LYS A 211 -36.33 37.19 -7.93
N HIS A 212 -35.49 36.21 -7.60
CA HIS A 212 -35.83 35.24 -6.55
C HIS A 212 -34.71 34.84 -5.59
N LEU A 213 -33.70 35.69 -5.42
CA LEU A 213 -32.63 35.41 -4.45
C LEU A 213 -32.19 36.61 -3.61
N GLU A 214 -33.14 37.47 -3.23
CA GLU A 214 -32.84 38.66 -2.40
C GLU A 214 -33.84 38.88 -1.26
N SER A 215 -34.44 37.81 -0.74
CA SER A 215 -35.23 37.87 0.49
C SER A 215 -35.01 36.62 1.34
N ARG A 216 -33.93 36.61 2.14
CA ARG A 216 -33.83 35.92 3.45
C ARG A 216 -32.39 36.03 3.97
N ILE A 217 -32.06 37.17 4.56
CA ILE A 217 -31.04 37.24 5.60
C ILE A 217 -31.69 37.93 6.81
N GLN A 218 -32.02 37.15 7.83
CA GLN A 218 -31.91 37.55 9.24
C GLN A 218 -31.66 36.31 10.10
N PRO A 219 -30.94 36.44 11.23
CA PRO A 219 -30.31 35.32 11.93
C PRO A 219 -31.26 34.73 12.99
N ARG A 220 -31.32 33.39 13.10
CA ARG A 220 -31.86 32.72 14.30
C ARG A 220 -31.40 31.26 14.42
N SER A 221 -30.70 31.00 15.52
CA SER A 221 -30.76 29.86 16.45
C SER A 221 -31.06 28.42 15.96
N VAL A 222 -30.06 27.55 16.15
CA VAL A 222 -30.08 26.16 16.68
C VAL A 222 -31.28 25.24 16.33
N ASN A 223 -31.05 24.19 15.52
CA ASN A 223 -31.17 22.76 15.91
C ASN A 223 -31.05 21.78 14.71
N HIS A 224 -30.55 20.59 15.02
CA HIS A 224 -30.41 19.42 14.14
C HIS A 224 -31.65 19.09 13.31
N HIS A 225 -31.49 18.83 12.01
CA HIS A 225 -31.77 17.54 11.34
C HIS A 225 -31.57 17.65 9.82
N THR A 226 -30.83 16.67 9.28
CA THR A 226 -30.88 16.12 7.92
C THR A 226 -31.49 16.96 6.78
N PHE A 227 -30.67 17.33 5.80
CA PHE A 227 -31.13 17.41 4.42
C PHE A 227 -30.08 16.93 3.41
N ARG A 228 -30.52 16.02 2.54
CA ARG A 228 -29.87 15.51 1.34
C ARG A 228 -29.39 16.65 0.44
N VAL A 229 -28.17 16.55 -0.04
CA VAL A 229 -27.72 17.26 -1.25
C VAL A 229 -27.44 16.23 -2.33
N PHE A 230 -28.25 16.31 -3.39
CA PHE A 230 -27.96 15.79 -4.72
C PHE A 230 -26.61 16.34 -5.16
N ASN A 231 -25.62 15.48 -5.40
CA ASN A 231 -24.40 15.90 -6.11
C ASN A 231 -24.33 15.17 -7.45
N ASN A 232 -24.68 15.92 -8.50
CA ASN A 232 -24.50 15.53 -9.88
C ASN A 232 -23.06 15.95 -10.24
N SER A 233 -22.10 15.04 -10.09
CA SER A 233 -20.70 15.31 -10.45
C SER A 233 -20.49 15.05 -11.93
N THR A 234 -20.65 16.11 -12.73
CA THR A 234 -20.06 16.19 -14.06
C THR A 234 -18.61 16.65 -13.86
N GLN A 235 -17.66 15.73 -13.90
CA GLN A 235 -16.23 16.07 -13.83
C GLN A 235 -15.79 16.76 -15.14
N PRO A 236 -15.01 17.86 -15.07
CA PRO A 236 -14.30 18.36 -16.25
C PRO A 236 -13.11 17.45 -16.56
N ARG A 237 -13.02 17.00 -17.83
CA ARG A 237 -11.86 16.30 -18.39
C ARG A 237 -10.61 17.17 -18.21
N ARG A 238 -9.70 16.76 -17.33
CA ARG A 238 -8.31 17.23 -17.34
C ARG A 238 -7.54 16.45 -18.40
N ILE A 239 -7.09 17.17 -19.42
CA ILE A 239 -6.06 16.72 -20.37
C ILE A 239 -4.75 16.77 -19.60
N PHE A 240 -4.22 15.60 -19.24
CA PHE A 240 -2.84 15.47 -18.75
C PHE A 240 -1.91 15.29 -19.97
N PRO A 241 -0.78 16.02 -20.05
CA PRO A 241 0.23 15.75 -21.05
C PRO A 241 0.91 14.40 -20.74
N ASN A 242 1.06 13.59 -21.79
CA ASN A 242 1.71 12.28 -21.78
C ASN A 242 3.08 12.33 -21.10
N HIS A 243 3.21 11.71 -19.92
CA HIS A 243 4.51 11.24 -19.46
C HIS A 243 4.87 9.98 -20.28
N ARG A 244 5.80 10.17 -21.20
CA ARG A 244 6.48 9.15 -21.98
C ARG A 244 7.14 8.15 -21.01
N SER A 245 6.56 6.97 -20.90
CA SER A 245 7.18 5.78 -20.31
C SER A 245 8.39 5.38 -21.17
N SER A 246 9.58 5.84 -20.76
CA SER A 246 10.85 5.34 -21.27
C SER A 246 11.10 3.96 -20.66
N THR A 247 10.61 2.92 -21.31
CA THR A 247 11.07 1.54 -21.13
C THR A 247 12.50 1.44 -21.68
N GLN A 248 13.51 1.56 -20.82
CA GLN A 248 14.83 1.01 -21.11
C GLN A 248 14.80 -0.50 -20.84
N PRO A 249 15.40 -1.33 -21.71
CA PRO A 249 15.57 -2.75 -21.44
C PRO A 249 16.60 -2.90 -20.31
N ARG A 250 16.22 -3.56 -19.22
CA ARG A 250 17.17 -3.99 -18.18
C ARG A 250 18.07 -5.05 -18.80
N GLU A 251 19.33 -4.70 -19.04
CA GLU A 251 20.40 -5.65 -19.24
C GLU A 251 20.45 -6.61 -18.05
N SER A 252 20.46 -7.91 -18.35
CA SER A 252 20.57 -9.00 -17.41
C SER A 252 21.96 -8.97 -16.77
N VAL A 253 22.10 -8.23 -15.66
CA VAL A 253 23.21 -8.46 -14.74
C VAL A 253 22.96 -9.82 -14.11
N ALA A 254 23.79 -10.79 -14.46
CA ALA A 254 23.77 -12.13 -13.90
C ALA A 254 23.69 -12.03 -12.36
N ALA A 255 22.53 -12.41 -11.81
CA ALA A 255 22.37 -12.59 -10.39
C ALA A 255 23.31 -13.74 -9.99
N GLN A 256 24.42 -13.39 -9.35
CA GLN A 256 25.20 -14.37 -8.61
C GLN A 256 24.24 -15.10 -7.67
N PRO A 257 24.34 -16.43 -7.52
CA PRO A 257 23.47 -17.15 -6.61
C PRO A 257 23.65 -16.53 -5.23
N LEU A 258 22.58 -15.90 -4.73
CA LEU A 258 22.50 -15.50 -3.34
C LEU A 258 22.73 -16.78 -2.55
N ASN A 259 23.94 -16.91 -2.03
CA ASN A 259 24.25 -17.85 -0.98
C ASN A 259 23.16 -17.59 0.06
N MET A 260 22.21 -18.52 0.18
CA MET A 260 21.12 -18.44 1.14
C MET A 260 21.81 -18.44 2.49
N SER A 261 22.16 -17.24 2.95
CA SER A 261 22.61 -16.99 4.30
C SER A 261 21.62 -17.73 5.16
N ILE A 262 22.12 -18.70 5.93
CA ILE A 262 21.40 -19.29 7.05
C ILE A 262 20.64 -18.12 7.69
N PRO A 263 19.31 -18.19 7.87
CA PRO A 263 18.60 -17.10 8.53
C PRO A 263 19.32 -16.89 9.84
N ALA A 264 20.00 -15.74 9.97
CA ALA A 264 20.65 -15.39 11.20
C ALA A 264 19.51 -15.30 12.21
N TYR A 265 19.37 -16.32 13.04
CA TYR A 265 18.50 -16.27 14.19
C TYR A 265 19.14 -15.25 15.13
N HIS A 266 18.81 -13.98 14.92
CA HIS A 266 19.08 -12.93 15.86
C HIS A 266 18.15 -13.18 17.05
N GLU A 267 18.55 -14.09 17.94
CA GLU A 267 17.86 -14.37 19.19
C GLU A 267 18.17 -13.25 20.19
N SER A 268 17.69 -12.05 19.88
CA SER A 268 17.36 -11.09 20.92
C SER A 268 15.84 -11.12 21.09
N LEU A 269 15.39 -11.27 22.34
CA LEU A 269 13.98 -11.39 22.69
C LEU A 269 13.58 -10.18 23.55
N PRO A 270 13.32 -9.00 22.96
CA PRO A 270 13.11 -7.75 23.71
C PRO A 270 11.98 -7.74 24.75
N TYR A 271 11.02 -8.68 24.68
CA TYR A 271 9.93 -8.79 25.66
C TYR A 271 10.26 -9.77 26.81
N ILE A 272 11.32 -10.57 26.67
CA ILE A 272 11.77 -11.52 27.70
C ILE A 272 13.06 -11.02 28.35
N ASP A 273 14.01 -10.57 27.52
CA ASP A 273 15.32 -10.09 27.94
C ASP A 273 15.21 -8.74 28.65
N ASP A 274 15.96 -8.57 29.73
CA ASP A 274 16.07 -7.28 30.40
C ASP A 274 16.79 -6.27 29.52
N GLU A 275 16.46 -4.99 29.69
CA GLU A 275 17.16 -3.93 28.96
C GLU A 275 18.65 -3.93 29.34
N PRO A 276 19.56 -4.02 28.36
CA PRO A 276 20.98 -4.12 28.63
C PRO A 276 21.47 -2.85 29.35
N SER A 277 22.31 -3.04 30.37
CA SER A 277 22.91 -1.92 31.10
C SER A 277 23.77 -1.04 30.20
N ALA A 278 23.93 0.24 30.56
CA ALA A 278 24.75 1.17 29.79
C ALA A 278 26.20 0.67 29.61
N SER A 279 26.76 -0.04 30.59
CA SER A 279 28.09 -0.65 30.49
C SER A 279 28.11 -1.81 29.49
N ALA A 280 27.10 -2.68 29.49
CA ALA A 280 26.99 -3.78 28.53
C ALA A 280 26.87 -3.25 27.09
N LEU A 281 26.09 -2.17 26.89
CA LEU A 281 25.99 -1.50 25.59
C LEU A 281 27.31 -0.88 25.14
N ALA A 282 28.08 -0.28 26.06
CA ALA A 282 29.40 0.26 25.76
C ALA A 282 30.37 -0.85 25.33
N SER A 283 30.46 -1.94 26.10
CA SER A 283 31.30 -3.09 25.75
C SER A 283 30.89 -3.74 24.42
N ALA A 284 29.58 -3.87 24.14
CA ALA A 284 29.10 -4.39 22.86
C ALA A 284 29.51 -3.48 21.69
N ARG A 285 29.44 -2.16 21.84
CA ARG A 285 29.89 -1.19 20.81
C ARG A 285 31.38 -1.27 20.58
N GLU A 286 32.18 -1.43 21.63
CA GLU A 286 33.63 -1.61 21.52
C GLU A 286 33.97 -2.86 20.70
N LEU A 287 33.33 -4.00 21.00
CA LEU A 287 33.51 -5.24 20.24
C LEU A 287 33.10 -5.09 18.77
N ILE A 288 31.93 -4.47 18.50
CA ILE A 288 31.50 -4.19 17.12
C ILE A 288 32.52 -3.32 16.39
N SER A 289 33.06 -2.29 17.06
CA SER A 289 34.05 -1.41 16.45
C SER A 289 35.38 -2.13 16.16
N ALA A 290 35.79 -3.07 17.00
CA ALA A 290 36.97 -3.90 16.77
C ALA A 290 36.78 -4.84 15.58
N GLU A 291 35.61 -5.48 15.45
CA GLU A 291 35.28 -6.33 14.29
C GLU A 291 35.20 -5.53 12.99
N LEU A 292 34.62 -4.33 13.03
CA LEU A 292 34.60 -3.42 11.88
C LEU A 292 35.99 -2.91 11.51
N ALA A 293 36.93 -2.82 12.46
CA ALA A 293 38.32 -2.46 12.18
C ALA A 293 39.10 -3.64 11.56
N ALA A 294 38.77 -4.88 11.95
CA ALA A 294 39.38 -6.09 11.41
C ALA A 294 38.83 -6.49 10.03
N SER A 295 37.57 -6.14 9.75
CA SER A 295 36.89 -6.45 8.48
C SER A 295 36.95 -5.25 7.52
N ALA A 296 37.43 -5.48 6.29
CA ALA A 296 37.40 -4.43 5.27
C ALA A 296 35.94 -4.12 4.89
N PRO A 297 35.52 -2.84 4.90
CA PRO A 297 34.16 -2.50 4.52
C PRO A 297 33.91 -2.91 3.06
N PRO A 298 32.71 -3.44 2.74
CA PRO A 298 32.34 -3.71 1.35
C PRO A 298 32.40 -2.41 0.54
N SER A 299 32.90 -2.50 -0.69
CA SER A 299 32.93 -1.34 -1.60
C SER A 299 31.53 -0.74 -1.70
N PRO A 300 31.38 0.58 -1.47
CA PRO A 300 30.07 1.21 -1.58
C PRO A 300 29.49 0.96 -2.98
N PRO A 301 28.16 0.77 -3.09
CA PRO A 301 27.53 0.64 -4.39
C PRO A 301 27.88 1.88 -5.24
N PRO A 302 28.09 1.71 -6.56
CA PRO A 302 28.41 2.83 -7.43
C PRO A 302 27.31 3.89 -7.29
N SER A 303 27.73 5.11 -6.95
CA SER A 303 26.83 6.26 -6.85
C SER A 303 26.15 6.48 -8.19
N ILE A 304 24.82 6.56 -8.17
CA ILE A 304 24.02 6.88 -9.35
C ILE A 304 24.45 8.28 -9.83
N PRO A 305 24.89 8.45 -11.09
CA PRO A 305 25.27 9.77 -11.58
C PRO A 305 24.03 10.68 -11.59
N SER A 306 24.08 11.77 -10.83
CA SER A 306 23.04 12.80 -10.84
C SER A 306 23.13 13.60 -12.15
N SER A 307 22.08 13.54 -12.96
CA SER A 307 21.93 14.42 -14.12
C SER A 307 21.14 15.67 -13.70
N PHE A 308 21.84 16.80 -13.58
CA PHE A 308 21.23 18.09 -13.29
C PHE A 308 21.05 18.90 -14.57
N SER A 309 19.99 19.71 -14.62
CA SER A 309 19.82 20.69 -15.69
C SER A 309 20.98 21.70 -15.65
N PRO A 310 21.41 22.29 -16.79
CA PRO A 310 22.51 23.25 -16.83
C PRO A 310 22.40 24.39 -15.82
N LEU A 311 21.18 24.93 -15.62
CA LEU A 311 20.92 26.01 -14.64
C LEU A 311 21.16 25.56 -13.20
N MET A 312 20.82 24.31 -12.89
CA MET A 312 21.05 23.76 -11.55
C MET A 312 22.53 23.45 -11.33
N THR A 313 23.24 22.99 -12.37
CA THR A 313 24.70 22.84 -12.32
C THR A 313 25.41 24.16 -12.04
N THR A 314 25.02 25.25 -12.72
CA THR A 314 25.62 26.58 -12.48
C THR A 314 25.34 27.11 -11.07
N GLU A 315 24.14 26.85 -10.53
CA GLU A 315 23.83 27.23 -9.15
C GLU A 315 24.58 26.38 -8.13
N LEU A 316 24.74 25.08 -8.39
CA LEU A 316 25.54 24.18 -7.56
C LEU A 316 27.01 24.61 -7.55
N GLU A 317 27.57 25.00 -8.70
CA GLU A 317 28.92 25.54 -8.82
C GLU A 317 29.06 26.86 -8.05
N ARG A 318 28.09 27.77 -8.16
CA ARG A 318 28.07 29.03 -7.39
C ARG A 318 28.02 28.79 -5.88
N VAL A 319 27.20 27.83 -5.43
CA VAL A 319 27.09 27.45 -4.02
C VAL A 319 28.38 26.78 -3.54
N ALA A 320 28.97 25.90 -4.35
CA ALA A 320 30.24 25.26 -4.06
C ALA A 320 31.38 26.28 -3.95
N SER A 321 31.36 27.33 -4.77
CA SER A 321 32.29 28.46 -4.67
C SER A 321 31.94 29.45 -3.55
N GLN A 322 30.90 29.19 -2.75
CA GLN A 322 30.40 30.05 -1.66
C GLN A 322 30.08 31.49 -2.11
N THR A 323 29.80 31.69 -3.40
CA THR A 323 29.49 33.01 -3.93
C THR A 323 28.04 33.35 -3.57
N PRO A 324 27.75 34.43 -2.84
CA PRO A 324 26.37 34.80 -2.52
C PRO A 324 25.56 35.10 -3.80
N LEU A 325 24.24 34.89 -3.74
CA LEU A 325 23.36 35.26 -4.84
C LEU A 325 23.42 36.77 -5.05
N ALA A 326 23.52 37.23 -6.31
CA ALA A 326 23.44 38.65 -6.60
C ALA A 326 22.10 39.20 -6.07
N PRO A 327 22.12 40.33 -5.34
CA PRO A 327 20.89 40.94 -4.87
C PRO A 327 19.99 41.27 -6.07
N LEU A 328 18.69 41.06 -5.91
CA LEU A 328 17.72 41.42 -6.93
C LEU A 328 17.79 42.93 -7.17
N ASP A 329 17.96 43.32 -8.43
CA ASP A 329 17.87 44.71 -8.83
C ASP A 329 16.42 45.20 -8.71
N LEU A 330 16.18 46.05 -7.71
CA LEU A 330 14.88 46.67 -7.46
C LEU A 330 14.74 48.03 -8.15
N ALA A 331 15.78 48.55 -8.82
CA ALA A 331 15.74 49.84 -9.50
C ALA A 331 14.67 49.90 -10.60
N ARG A 332 14.22 48.74 -11.10
CA ARG A 332 13.06 48.63 -12.00
C ARG A 332 11.76 49.14 -11.38
N TYR A 333 11.59 48.98 -10.06
CA TYR A 333 10.37 49.35 -9.34
C TYR A 333 10.44 50.73 -8.70
N GLU A 334 11.59 51.40 -8.76
CA GLU A 334 11.76 52.77 -8.33
C GLU A 334 11.05 53.72 -9.31
N ALA A 335 10.45 54.79 -8.77
CA ALA A 335 9.76 55.78 -9.59
C ALA A 335 10.78 56.53 -10.47
N PRO A 336 10.53 56.68 -11.79
CA PRO A 336 11.42 57.47 -12.65
C PRO A 336 11.49 58.92 -12.18
N GLU A 337 12.69 59.49 -12.05
CA GLU A 337 12.85 60.92 -11.81
C GLU A 337 12.42 61.74 -13.03
N PRO A 338 11.75 62.89 -12.84
CA PRO A 338 11.36 63.75 -13.93
C PRO A 338 12.58 64.37 -14.62
N LEU A 339 12.68 64.17 -15.94
CA LEU A 339 13.77 64.71 -16.75
C LEU A 339 13.64 66.25 -16.90
N PRO A 340 14.76 66.98 -16.98
CA PRO A 340 14.75 68.40 -17.25
C PRO A 340 14.23 68.68 -18.67
N ALA A 341 13.50 69.79 -18.84
CA ALA A 341 12.90 70.18 -20.12
C ALA A 341 13.90 70.36 -21.29
N SER A 342 15.19 70.47 -20.98
CA SER A 342 16.29 70.61 -21.93
C SER A 342 16.96 69.29 -22.34
N ALA A 343 16.46 68.13 -21.90
CA ALA A 343 17.05 66.83 -22.22
C ALA A 343 16.96 66.48 -23.70
N SER A 344 18.02 65.92 -24.29
CA SER A 344 18.04 65.48 -25.68
C SER A 344 17.14 64.27 -25.92
N ALA A 345 16.66 64.07 -27.16
CA ALA A 345 15.82 62.93 -27.52
C ALA A 345 16.49 61.57 -27.21
N ALA A 346 17.82 61.47 -27.33
CA ALA A 346 18.57 60.26 -26.98
C ALA A 346 18.58 60.01 -25.45
N ALA A 347 18.66 61.07 -24.63
CA ALA A 347 18.63 60.96 -23.18
C ALA A 347 17.24 60.62 -22.61
N GLN A 348 16.16 60.90 -23.37
CA GLN A 348 14.77 60.62 -22.97
C GLN A 348 14.33 59.17 -23.21
N ARG A 349 15.01 58.43 -24.09
CA ARG A 349 14.57 57.11 -24.56
C ARG A 349 14.47 56.07 -23.44
N LEU A 350 15.55 55.91 -22.66
CA LEU A 350 15.61 54.90 -21.60
C LEU A 350 14.61 55.19 -20.44
N PRO A 351 14.46 56.43 -19.95
CA PRO A 351 13.43 56.76 -18.97
C PRO A 351 11.99 56.57 -19.49
N LEU A 352 11.74 56.89 -20.77
CA LEU A 352 10.42 56.65 -21.39
C LEU A 352 10.12 55.16 -21.51
N GLU A 353 11.07 54.35 -21.96
CA GLU A 353 10.94 52.88 -22.01
C GLU A 353 10.64 52.31 -20.62
N ARG A 354 11.34 52.77 -19.57
CA ARG A 354 11.08 52.38 -18.18
C ARG A 354 9.68 52.79 -17.70
N ALA A 355 9.23 54.01 -18.02
CA ALA A 355 7.91 54.50 -17.67
C ALA A 355 6.77 53.74 -18.38
N LEU A 356 6.96 53.36 -19.64
CA LEU A 356 6.00 52.54 -20.38
C LEU A 356 5.91 51.12 -19.79
N VAL A 357 7.05 50.52 -19.44
CA VAL A 357 7.09 49.22 -18.78
C VAL A 357 6.38 49.27 -17.43
N SER A 358 6.65 50.28 -16.59
CA SER A 358 5.97 50.42 -15.29
C SER A 358 4.47 50.65 -15.44
N ALA A 359 4.04 51.48 -16.40
CA ALA A 359 2.61 51.68 -16.71
C ALA A 359 1.92 50.39 -17.14
N SER A 360 2.57 49.58 -18.00
CA SER A 360 2.02 48.28 -18.43
C SER A 360 1.89 47.29 -17.26
N TYR A 361 2.88 47.27 -16.35
CA TYR A 361 2.85 46.43 -15.16
C TYR A 361 1.74 46.86 -14.20
N LEU A 362 1.56 48.16 -13.96
CA LEU A 362 0.49 48.68 -13.12
C LEU A 362 -0.90 48.39 -13.72
N ALA A 363 -1.05 48.49 -15.03
CA ALA A 363 -2.27 48.10 -15.72
C ALA A 363 -2.58 46.60 -15.52
N ALA A 364 -1.59 45.72 -15.71
CA ALA A 364 -1.72 44.29 -15.46
C ALA A 364 -2.00 43.98 -13.97
N ARG A 365 -1.35 44.70 -13.05
CA ARG A 365 -1.59 44.58 -11.60
C ARG A 365 -3.02 44.95 -11.23
N ASN A 366 -3.56 46.04 -11.78
CA ASN A 366 -4.96 46.42 -11.55
C ASN A 366 -5.94 45.38 -12.08
N GLN A 367 -5.65 44.77 -13.24
CA GLN A 367 -6.45 43.65 -13.75
C GLN A 367 -6.37 42.43 -12.81
N ASN A 368 -5.17 42.06 -12.34
CA ASN A 368 -4.98 40.97 -11.40
C ASN A 368 -5.66 41.22 -10.05
N LEU A 369 -5.59 42.44 -9.51
CA LEU A 369 -6.29 42.84 -8.29
C LEU A 369 -7.81 42.76 -8.48
N THR A 370 -8.32 43.18 -9.63
CA THR A 370 -9.75 43.04 -9.95
C THR A 370 -10.19 41.57 -9.98
N LEU A 371 -9.33 40.67 -10.50
CA LEU A 371 -9.59 39.23 -10.46
C LEU A 371 -9.51 38.67 -9.03
N LEU A 372 -8.54 39.13 -8.24
CA LEU A 372 -8.36 38.74 -6.85
C LEU A 372 -9.55 39.18 -5.98
N ASP A 373 -10.04 40.40 -6.15
CA ASP A 373 -11.22 40.90 -5.42
C ASP A 373 -12.47 40.08 -5.74
N ARG A 374 -12.62 39.65 -7.00
CA ARG A 374 -13.78 38.87 -7.45
C ARG A 374 -13.72 37.41 -7.04
N ALA A 375 -12.57 36.76 -7.19
CA ALA A 375 -12.45 35.30 -7.08
C ALA A 375 -11.52 34.82 -5.96
N GLY A 376 -10.67 35.70 -5.41
CA GLY A 376 -9.62 35.35 -4.45
C GLY A 376 -10.15 34.69 -3.19
N ARG A 377 -11.25 35.21 -2.61
CA ARG A 377 -11.87 34.61 -1.42
C ARG A 377 -12.32 33.16 -1.67
N ASN A 378 -12.98 32.91 -2.80
CA ASN A 378 -13.46 31.57 -3.14
C ASN A 378 -12.30 30.62 -3.50
N ALA A 379 -11.28 31.12 -4.21
CA ALA A 379 -10.09 30.35 -4.53
C ALA A 379 -9.32 29.94 -3.27
N TRP A 380 -9.20 30.84 -2.28
CA TRP A 380 -8.55 30.55 -1.01
C TRP A 380 -9.32 29.51 -0.19
N LEU A 381 -10.65 29.63 -0.09
CA LEU A 381 -11.49 28.65 0.59
C LEU A 381 -11.38 27.25 -0.04
N LEU A 382 -11.33 27.18 -1.38
CA LEU A 382 -11.11 25.92 -2.09
C LEU A 382 -9.70 25.35 -1.84
N GLY A 383 -8.69 26.22 -1.78
CA GLY A 383 -7.32 25.84 -1.39
C GLY A 383 -7.28 25.20 0.00
N ASN A 384 -7.90 25.84 0.98
CA ASN A 384 -7.99 25.30 2.34
C ASN A 384 -8.72 23.95 2.38
N TYR A 385 -9.82 23.81 1.66
CA TYR A 385 -10.54 22.54 1.56
C TYR A 385 -9.64 21.39 1.06
N HIS A 386 -8.81 21.64 0.05
CA HIS A 386 -7.87 20.63 -0.44
C HIS A 386 -6.79 20.30 0.59
N VAL A 387 -6.19 21.31 1.22
CA VAL A 387 -5.17 21.10 2.27
C VAL A 387 -5.75 20.34 3.46
N GLU A 388 -6.98 20.65 3.89
CA GLU A 388 -7.68 19.91 4.95
C GLU A 388 -8.03 18.47 4.53
N ALA A 389 -8.29 18.22 3.24
CA ALA A 389 -8.51 16.87 2.74
C ALA A 389 -7.22 16.06 2.73
N GLU A 390 -6.10 16.66 2.30
CA GLU A 390 -4.77 16.04 2.34
C GLU A 390 -4.35 15.72 3.78
N LEU A 391 -4.53 16.67 4.71
CA LEU A 391 -4.25 16.46 6.13
C LEU A 391 -5.03 15.27 6.69
N ARG A 392 -6.34 15.19 6.44
CA ARG A 392 -7.17 14.06 6.88
C ARG A 392 -6.72 12.73 6.28
N SER A 393 -6.25 12.72 5.04
CA SER A 393 -5.71 11.52 4.41
C SER A 393 -4.42 11.05 5.10
N LEU A 394 -3.49 11.98 5.35
CA LEU A 394 -2.23 11.67 6.04
C LEU A 394 -2.46 11.20 7.48
N GLU A 395 -3.40 11.83 8.20
CA GLU A 395 -3.78 11.40 9.55
C GLU A 395 -4.40 9.99 9.55
N ALA A 396 -5.21 9.66 8.55
CA ALA A 396 -5.79 8.33 8.41
C ALA A 396 -4.73 7.26 8.08
N GLU A 397 -3.77 7.58 7.21
CA GLU A 397 -2.62 6.70 6.91
C GLU A 397 -1.74 6.48 8.13
N LEU A 398 -1.42 7.54 8.88
CA LEU A 398 -0.66 7.45 10.12
C LEU A 398 -1.39 6.61 11.19
N ALA A 399 -2.71 6.75 11.32
CA ALA A 399 -3.51 5.93 12.21
C ALA A 399 -3.54 4.45 11.77
N ALA A 400 -3.54 4.17 10.47
CA ALA A 400 -3.48 2.81 9.95
C ALA A 400 -2.11 2.16 10.21
N THR A 401 -1.01 2.85 9.89
CA THR A 401 0.35 2.34 10.11
C THR A 401 0.64 2.09 11.58
N ARG A 402 0.17 2.97 12.49
CA ARG A 402 0.26 2.74 13.94
C ARG A 402 -0.46 1.48 14.38
N ARG A 403 -1.68 1.25 13.90
CA ARG A 403 -2.42 0.01 14.21
C ARG A 403 -1.71 -1.23 13.69
N GLU A 404 -1.14 -1.19 12.49
CA GLU A 404 -0.36 -2.30 11.95
C GLU A 404 0.89 -2.58 12.80
N MET A 405 1.60 -1.54 13.22
CA MET A 405 2.72 -1.64 14.16
C MET A 405 2.30 -2.27 15.50
N ASP A 406 1.17 -1.83 16.07
CA ASP A 406 0.65 -2.35 17.34
C ASP A 406 0.30 -3.83 17.22
N LEU A 407 -0.33 -4.25 16.12
CA LEU A 407 -0.64 -5.65 15.85
C LEU A 407 0.62 -6.52 15.73
N VAL A 408 1.65 -6.03 15.03
CA VAL A 408 2.92 -6.74 14.89
C VAL A 408 3.63 -6.87 16.24
N ASN A 409 3.64 -5.80 17.03
CA ASN A 409 4.25 -5.78 18.36
C ASN A 409 3.50 -6.70 19.33
N ALA A 410 2.16 -6.67 19.33
CA ALA A 410 1.35 -7.58 20.14
C ALA A 410 1.59 -9.05 19.76
N ALA A 411 1.62 -9.36 18.46
CA ALA A 411 1.91 -10.71 17.99
C ALA A 411 3.34 -11.16 18.34
N ARG A 412 4.32 -10.25 18.31
CA ARG A 412 5.70 -10.55 18.76
C ARG A 412 5.75 -10.81 20.26
N ALA A 413 5.10 -9.96 21.06
CA ALA A 413 5.03 -10.11 22.51
C ALA A 413 4.37 -11.41 22.93
N ALA A 414 3.26 -11.81 22.28
CA ALA A 414 2.59 -13.09 22.55
C ALA A 414 3.54 -14.27 22.30
N ARG A 415 4.14 -14.35 21.10
CA ARG A 415 5.08 -15.44 20.76
C ARG A 415 6.26 -15.54 21.73
N GLN A 416 6.80 -14.41 22.16
CA GLN A 416 7.93 -14.40 23.10
C GLN A 416 7.49 -14.85 24.51
N ASN A 417 6.36 -14.33 25.00
CA ASN A 417 5.85 -14.71 26.32
C ASN A 417 5.43 -16.18 26.40
N ASP A 418 4.92 -16.77 25.31
CA ASP A 418 4.58 -18.19 25.25
C ASP A 418 5.81 -19.09 25.51
N VAL A 419 6.98 -18.69 25.00
CA VAL A 419 8.25 -19.43 25.14
C VAL A 419 8.99 -19.08 26.45
N LYS A 420 8.67 -17.94 27.07
CA LYS A 420 9.35 -17.45 28.29
C LYS A 420 9.35 -18.47 29.43
N ALA A 421 8.20 -19.08 29.71
CA ALA A 421 8.09 -20.06 30.80
C ALA A 421 8.93 -21.33 30.52
N GLU A 422 9.00 -21.73 29.24
CA GLU A 422 9.77 -22.90 28.82
C GLU A 422 11.27 -22.65 28.99
N MET A 423 11.77 -21.48 28.58
CA MET A 423 13.17 -21.10 28.76
C MET A 423 13.57 -21.02 30.24
N GLN A 424 12.73 -20.41 31.08
CA GLN A 424 12.98 -20.33 32.52
C GLN A 424 13.02 -21.72 33.17
N GLY A 425 12.10 -22.61 32.79
CA GLY A 425 12.10 -23.99 33.25
C GLY A 425 13.34 -24.77 32.82
N LEU A 426 13.81 -24.56 31.59
CA LEU A 426 15.04 -25.17 31.09
C LEU A 426 16.27 -24.64 31.83
N GLU A 427 16.34 -23.34 32.11
CA GLU A 427 17.44 -22.72 32.87
C GLU A 427 17.50 -23.25 34.31
N GLU A 428 16.36 -23.32 35.00
CA GLU A 428 16.30 -23.83 36.37
C GLU A 428 16.64 -25.33 36.43
N THR A 429 16.15 -26.10 35.46
CA THR A 429 16.48 -27.52 35.32
C THR A 429 17.97 -27.71 35.09
N TRP A 430 18.57 -26.90 34.22
CA TRP A 430 20.01 -26.91 33.96
C TRP A 430 20.81 -26.56 35.22
N ARG A 431 20.46 -25.46 35.91
CA ARG A 431 21.12 -25.02 37.15
C ARG A 431 21.06 -26.11 38.23
N THR A 432 19.91 -26.74 38.40
CA THR A 432 19.71 -27.83 39.36
C THR A 432 20.56 -29.05 39.00
N ARG A 433 20.62 -29.43 37.71
CA ARG A 433 21.44 -30.57 37.26
C ARG A 433 22.93 -30.31 37.46
N VAL A 434 23.41 -29.13 37.10
CA VAL A 434 24.82 -28.73 37.34
C VAL A 434 25.13 -28.72 38.84
N GLY A 435 24.22 -28.17 39.66
CA GLY A 435 24.36 -28.21 41.13
C GLY A 435 24.50 -29.63 41.67
N LYS A 436 23.65 -30.56 41.22
CA LYS A 436 23.74 -31.97 41.61
C LYS A 436 25.06 -32.63 41.20
N VAL A 437 25.58 -32.32 40.01
CA VAL A 437 26.88 -32.85 39.58
C VAL A 437 27.98 -32.36 40.51
N LEU A 438 28.00 -31.07 40.84
CA LEU A 438 28.97 -30.51 41.78
C LEU A 438 28.85 -31.11 43.18
N GLU A 439 27.63 -31.28 43.70
CA GLU A 439 27.40 -31.95 44.98
C GLU A 439 27.93 -33.38 44.99
N THR A 440 27.73 -34.14 43.90
CA THR A 440 28.28 -35.48 43.79
C THR A 440 29.80 -35.50 43.71
N GLU A 441 30.42 -34.55 43.01
CA GLU A 441 31.88 -34.43 42.95
C GLU A 441 32.47 -34.09 44.31
N VAL A 442 31.86 -33.16 45.05
CA VAL A 442 32.26 -32.81 46.43
C VAL A 442 32.13 -34.02 47.36
N ALA A 443 31.00 -34.73 47.32
CA ALA A 443 30.79 -35.92 48.15
C ALA A 443 31.79 -37.04 47.83
N VAL A 444 32.19 -37.19 46.55
CA VAL A 444 33.23 -38.14 46.14
C VAL A 444 34.59 -37.74 46.70
N GLU A 445 34.95 -36.45 46.68
CA GLU A 445 36.22 -35.97 47.26
C GLU A 445 36.25 -36.08 48.79
N GLU A 446 35.14 -35.77 49.47
CA GLU A 446 35.00 -35.98 50.92
C GLU A 446 35.16 -37.46 51.28
N LEU A 447 34.51 -38.36 50.54
CA LEU A 447 34.64 -39.80 50.75
C LEU A 447 36.08 -40.28 50.51
N ARG A 448 36.76 -39.77 49.47
CA ARG A 448 38.18 -40.05 49.22
C ARG A 448 39.06 -39.58 50.36
N GLN A 449 38.76 -38.45 50.99
CA GLN A 449 39.49 -37.97 52.15
C GLN A 449 39.27 -38.85 53.39
N GLN A 450 38.02 -39.23 53.67
CA GLN A 450 37.69 -40.16 54.75
C GLN A 450 38.41 -41.51 54.60
N ILE A 451 38.43 -42.06 53.37
CA ILE A 451 39.16 -43.30 53.07
C ILE A 451 40.67 -43.14 53.35
N ARG A 452 41.27 -42.02 52.94
CA ARG A 452 42.70 -41.74 53.22
C ARG A 452 42.98 -41.63 54.72
N ASP A 453 42.09 -40.99 55.47
CA ASP A 453 42.25 -40.83 56.92
C ASP A 453 42.05 -42.14 57.68
N GLU A 454 41.13 -43.01 57.27
CA GLU A 454 41.01 -44.36 57.83
C GLU A 454 42.21 -45.24 57.51
N LEU A 455 42.72 -45.21 56.27
CA LEU A 455 43.95 -45.91 55.92
C LEU A 455 45.16 -45.44 56.76
N ARG A 456 45.23 -44.14 57.10
CA ARG A 456 46.24 -43.60 58.02
C ARG A 456 46.07 -44.08 59.46
N LYS A 457 44.84 -44.27 59.94
CA LYS A 457 44.58 -44.82 61.28
C LYS A 457 44.96 -46.30 61.36
N GLN A 458 44.65 -47.09 60.33
CA GLN A 458 45.01 -48.52 60.29
C GLN A 458 46.52 -48.76 60.21
N ASN A 459 47.27 -47.88 59.53
CA ASN A 459 48.72 -47.96 59.43
C ASN A 459 49.47 -47.30 60.60
N ARG A 460 48.79 -46.91 61.69
CA ARG A 460 49.45 -46.35 62.87
C ARG A 460 50.04 -47.50 63.71
N PRO A 461 51.36 -47.57 63.94
CA PRO A 461 51.97 -48.67 64.68
C PRO A 461 51.43 -48.68 66.12
N GLN A 462 51.03 -49.87 66.61
CA GLN A 462 50.71 -50.07 68.02
C GLN A 462 52.02 -49.95 68.82
N GLU A 463 52.11 -48.93 69.67
CA GLU A 463 53.21 -48.75 70.64
C GLU A 463 53.24 -49.84 71.70
#